data_AF-A0A645HBP2-F1
#
_entry.id   AF-A0A645HBP2-F1
#
_cell.length_a   1.000
_cell.length_b   1.000
_cell.length_c   1.000
_cell.angle_alpha   90.00
_cell.angle_beta   90.00
_cell.angle_gamma   90.00
#
_symmetry.space_group_name_H-M   'P 1'
#
loop_
_entity.id
_entity.type
_entity.pdbx_description
1 polymer ?
#
loop_
_entity_poly.entity_id
_entity_poly.type
_entity_poly.pdbx_seq_one_letter_code
_entity_poly.pdbx_strand_id
1 'polypeptide(L)' 'MMEVQRQISAKTGIPFTSFDGDQADYRNYSEAQFETRIQGLVEVMKQNKEAKANG' A
#
# COMPACT_ATOMS: atom_id res chain seq x y z
N MET A 1 -0.22 13.53 -4.06
CA MET A 1 -0.77 12.48 -3.17
C MET A 1 0.20 11.98 -2.08
N MET A 2 1.40 12.56 -1.90
CA MET A 2 2.45 11.94 -1.07
C MET A 2 2.50 12.42 0.39
N GLU A 3 2.14 13.67 0.68
CA GLU A 3 2.43 14.24 2.01
C GLU A 3 1.50 13.71 3.10
N VAL A 4 0.21 13.55 2.82
CA VAL A 4 -0.74 12.96 3.79
C VAL A 4 -0.37 11.51 4.11
N GLN A 5 -0.02 10.71 3.10
CA GLN A 5 0.41 9.32 3.30
C GLN A 5 1.70 9.25 4.13
N ARG A 6 2.68 10.12 3.83
CA ARG A 6 3.92 10.23 4.61
C ARG A 6 3.65 10.56 6.07
N GLN A 7 2.79 11.55 6.34
CA GLN A 7 2.45 11.96 7.70
C GLN A 7 1.72 10.85 8.47
N ILE A 8 0.77 10.16 7.84
CA ILE A 8 0.03 9.06 8.48
C ILE A 8 0.98 7.89 8.77
N SER A 9 1.84 7.52 7.82
CA SER A 9 2.79 6.42 8.01
C SER A 9 3.80 6.74 9.11
N ALA A 10 4.34 7.97 9.15
CA ALA A 10 5.25 8.40 10.22
C ALA A 10 4.59 8.40 11.61
N LYS A 11 3.30 8.76 11.71
CA LYS A 11 2.56 8.79 12.99
C LYS A 11 2.17 7.40 13.49
N THR A 12 1.86 6.48 12.58
CA THR A 12 1.27 5.17 12.95
C THR A 12 2.25 4.01 12.84
N GLY A 13 3.35 4.17 12.09
CA GLY A 13 4.24 3.07 11.72
C GLY A 13 3.58 2.02 10.81
N ILE A 14 2.42 2.34 10.21
CA ILE A 14 1.68 1.43 9.35
C ILE A 14 2.12 1.66 7.88
N PRO A 15 2.45 0.59 7.13
CA PRO A 15 2.79 0.70 5.71
C PRO A 15 1.57 1.05 4.86
N PHE A 16 1.80 1.66 3.70
CA PHE A 16 0.76 2.03 2.74
C PHE A 16 1.17 1.66 1.32
N THR A 17 0.19 1.60 0.41
CA THR A 17 0.40 1.47 -1.03
C THR A 17 -0.58 2.37 -1.77
N SER A 18 -0.35 2.60 -3.05
CA SER A 18 -1.28 3.30 -3.93
C SER A 18 -1.22 2.71 -5.33
N PHE A 19 -2.31 2.89 -6.06
CA PHE A 19 -2.46 2.53 -7.46
C PHE A 19 -3.28 3.62 -8.14
N ASP A 20 -3.17 3.73 -9.45
CA ASP A 20 -3.84 4.73 -10.25
C ASP A 20 -5.22 4.22 -10.67
N GLY A 21 -6.18 5.14 -10.74
CA GLY A 21 -7.56 4.84 -11.07
C GLY A 21 -8.37 6.12 -11.19
N ASP A 22 -9.44 6.04 -11.99
CA ASP A 22 -10.46 7.07 -12.06
C ASP A 22 -11.82 6.39 -11.90
N GLN A 23 -12.70 6.98 -11.08
CA GLN A 23 -14.03 6.44 -10.82
C GLN A 23 -14.95 6.53 -12.06
N ALA A 24 -14.71 7.51 -12.93
CA ALA A 24 -15.54 7.77 -14.12
C ALA A 24 -14.90 7.25 -15.42
N ASP A 25 -13.59 6.95 -15.42
CA ASP A 25 -12.87 6.49 -16.62
C ASP A 25 -12.11 5.18 -16.37
N TYR A 26 -12.70 4.08 -16.83
CA TYR A 26 -12.11 2.74 -16.71
C TYR A 26 -10.75 2.61 -17.43
N ARG A 27 -10.43 3.50 -18.38
CA ARG A 27 -9.14 3.47 -19.10
C ARG A 27 -7.98 3.92 -18.22
N ASN A 28 -8.27 4.63 -17.13
CA ASN A 28 -7.27 5.09 -16.16
C ASN A 28 -7.02 4.06 -15.05
N TYR A 29 -7.53 2.83 -15.20
CA TYR A 29 -7.29 1.72 -14.27
C TYR A 29 -6.47 0.60 -14.95
N SER A 30 -5.54 0.02 -14.20
CA SER A 30 -4.78 -1.16 -14.59
C SER A 30 -4.88 -2.23 -13.51
N GLU A 31 -5.50 -3.36 -13.86
CA GLU A 31 -5.66 -4.50 -12.95
C GLU A 31 -4.30 -5.07 -12.51
N ALA A 32 -3.35 -5.24 -13.44
CA ALA A 32 -2.01 -5.71 -13.13
C ALA A 32 -1.26 -4.78 -12.16
N GLN A 33 -1.47 -3.46 -12.27
CA GLN A 33 -0.91 -2.49 -11.32
C GLN A 33 -1.53 -2.71 -9.93
N PHE A 34 -2.85 -2.77 -9.84
CA PHE A 34 -3.56 -2.98 -8.58
C PHE A 34 -3.07 -4.26 -7.88
N GLU A 35 -3.08 -5.40 -8.59
CA GLU A 35 -2.66 -6.69 -8.03
C GLU A 35 -1.24 -6.64 -7.47
N THR A 36 -0.28 -6.13 -8.25
CA THR A 36 1.13 -6.05 -7.84
C THR A 36 1.31 -5.13 -6.63
N ARG A 37 0.59 -4.00 -6.59
CA ARG A 37 0.67 -3.03 -5.49
C ARG A 37 0.09 -3.58 -4.18
N ILE A 38 -0.99 -4.35 -4.27
CA ILE A 38 -1.61 -5.01 -3.12
C ILE A 38 -0.74 -6.16 -2.63
N GLN A 39 -0.21 -6.99 -3.54
CA GLN A 39 0.70 -8.07 -3.16
C GLN A 39 1.89 -7.55 -2.37
N GLY A 40 2.56 -6.49 -2.85
CA GLY A 40 3.70 -5.89 -2.15
C GLY A 40 3.33 -5.35 -0.76
N LEU A 41 2.15 -4.76 -0.59
CA LEU A 41 1.68 -4.31 0.73
C LEU A 41 1.48 -5.49 1.69
N VAL A 42 0.86 -6.57 1.22
CA VAL A 42 0.65 -7.79 2.02
C VAL A 42 1.98 -8.41 2.46
N GLU A 43 2.98 -8.45 1.58
CA GLU A 43 4.32 -8.95 1.90
C GLU A 43 4.98 -8.13 3.01
N VAL A 44 4.95 -6.79 2.92
CA VAL A 44 5.49 -5.89 3.97
C VAL A 44 4.75 -6.08 5.29
N MET A 45 3.42 -6.20 5.24
CA MET A 45 2.61 -6.44 6.45
C MET A 45 2.96 -7.79 7.11
N LYS A 46 3.19 -8.83 6.29
CA LYS A 46 3.61 -10.14 6.78
C LYS A 46 4.98 -10.08 7.46
N GLN A 47 5.97 -9.45 6.83
CA GLN A 47 7.30 -9.24 7.40
C GLN A 47 7.22 -8.48 8.74
N ASN A 48 6.42 -7.42 8.81
CA ASN A 48 6.22 -6.66 10.05
C ASN A 48 5.57 -7.50 11.16
N LYS A 49 4.64 -8.39 10.82
CA LYS A 49 4.00 -9.30 11.77
C LYS A 49 4.98 -10.36 12.28
N GLU A 50 5.80 -10.93 11.39
CA GLU A 50 6.83 -11.90 11.74
C GLU A 50 7.92 -11.27 12.63
N ALA A 51 8.39 -10.07 12.31
CA ALA A 51 9.35 -9.33 13.12
C ALA A 51 8.83 -9.07 14.55
N LYS A 52 7.54 -8.79 14.71
CA LYS A 52 6.89 -8.62 16.02
C LYS A 52 6.69 -9.92 16.79
N ALA A 53 6.59 -11.05 16.10
CA ALA A 53 6.44 -12.36 16.75
C ALA A 53 7.78 -12.96 17.20
N ASN A 54 8.88 -12.55 16.55
CA ASN A 54 10.23 -13.09 16.76
C ASN A 54 11.12 -12.23 17.68
N GLY A 55 10.60 -11.12 18.22
CA GLY A 55 11.29 -10.23 19.16
C GLY A 55 10.61 -10.21 20.52
#